data_AF-A0A7R9DM68-F1
#
_entry.id   AF-A0A7R9DM68-F1
#
_cell.length_a   1.000
_cell.length_b   1.000
_cell.length_c   1.000
_cell.angle_alpha   90.00
_cell.angle_beta   90.00
_cell.angle_gamma   90.00
#
_symmetry.space_group_name_H-M   'P 1'
#
loop_
_entity.id
_entity.type
_entity.pdbx_description
1 polymer ?
#
loop_
_entity_poly.entity_id
_entity_poly.type
_entity_poly.pdbx_seq_one_letter_code
_entity_poly.pdbx_strand_id
1 'polypeptide(L)'
;MTCSEVTPLLIDVFLSAVEHQGNPHSLAEVLITMLRKVNKLYNVDGYPAAVYKILSKHLRQIVQLCPDGLLTNENAVSTYLSILDNCDTALDFYTHLVWAVGELASSTKSAHCNNYDVMTRLYETVESALYEILGKLSSKCVSLKLINIMAATLAKLASRCEDLIPRVMLCFHKVSTGISNTGLPTVDKQIVLSRVDELACILRNPTIAASVLTSSREEDPALSAVVRVLTQLAHS
;
A
#
# COMPACT_ATOMS: atom_id res chain seq x y z
N MET A 1 -21.88 -5.38 -27.94
CA MET A 1 -21.75 -5.78 -26.53
C MET A 1 -21.38 -7.25 -26.49
N THR A 2 -20.09 -7.52 -26.39
CA THR A 2 -19.54 -8.86 -26.14
C THR A 2 -19.45 -9.12 -24.64
N CYS A 3 -19.34 -10.39 -24.21
CA CYS A 3 -19.26 -10.74 -22.79
C CYS A 3 -18.10 -10.02 -22.06
N SER A 4 -16.98 -9.78 -22.75
CA SER A 4 -15.83 -9.05 -22.22
C SER A 4 -16.08 -7.55 -21.98
N GLU A 5 -17.09 -6.96 -22.64
CA GLU A 5 -17.50 -5.56 -22.42
C GLU A 5 -18.53 -5.44 -21.29
N VAL A 6 -19.42 -6.43 -21.16
CA VAL A 6 -20.51 -6.39 -20.16
C VAL A 6 -20.05 -6.84 -18.77
N THR A 7 -19.20 -7.86 -18.70
CA THR A 7 -18.76 -8.46 -17.43
C THR A 7 -18.12 -7.45 -16.48
N PRO A 8 -17.21 -6.55 -16.92
CA PRO A 8 -16.67 -5.51 -16.05
C PRO A 8 -17.77 -4.61 -15.46
N LEU A 9 -18.77 -4.22 -16.26
CA LEU A 9 -19.89 -3.40 -15.78
C LEU A 9 -20.72 -4.12 -14.71
N LEU A 10 -20.98 -5.42 -14.90
CA LEU A 10 -21.69 -6.24 -13.91
C LEU A 10 -20.88 -6.38 -12.62
N ILE A 11 -19.56 -6.52 -12.72
CA ILE A 11 -18.66 -6.55 -11.55
C ILE A 11 -18.74 -5.21 -10.80
N ASP A 12 -18.67 -4.06 -11.49
CA ASP A 12 -18.77 -2.73 -10.87
C ASP A 12 -20.11 -2.53 -10.16
N VAL A 13 -21.22 -2.94 -10.78
CA VAL A 13 -22.57 -2.88 -10.16
C VAL A 13 -22.67 -3.81 -8.96
N PHE A 14 -22.18 -5.05 -9.06
CA PHE A 14 -22.18 -6.02 -7.97
C PHE A 14 -21.38 -5.51 -6.78
N LEU A 15 -20.14 -5.07 -7.00
CA LEU A 15 -19.27 -4.56 -5.94
C LEU A 15 -19.84 -3.29 -5.31
N SER A 16 -20.42 -2.39 -6.11
CA SER A 16 -21.15 -1.24 -5.59
C SER A 16 -22.31 -1.67 -4.68
N ALA A 17 -23.11 -2.68 -5.08
CA ALA A 17 -24.20 -3.17 -4.24
C ALA A 17 -23.68 -3.77 -2.92
N VAL A 18 -22.59 -4.53 -2.95
CA VAL A 18 -21.93 -5.08 -1.75
C VAL A 18 -21.42 -3.96 -0.84
N GLU A 19 -20.86 -2.88 -1.37
CA GLU A 19 -20.41 -1.73 -0.57
C GLU A 19 -21.56 -1.03 0.15
N HIS A 20 -22.75 -0.95 -0.47
CA HIS A 20 -23.89 -0.24 0.11
C HIS A 20 -24.74 -1.10 1.05
N GLN A 21 -24.80 -2.41 0.81
CA GLN A 21 -25.76 -3.31 1.47
C GLN A 21 -25.08 -4.49 2.17
N GLY A 22 -23.80 -4.73 1.91
CA GLY A 22 -23.06 -5.85 2.45
C GLY A 22 -22.78 -5.70 3.94
N ASN A 23 -22.91 -6.81 4.66
CA ASN A 23 -22.41 -6.89 6.03
C ASN A 23 -20.87 -7.07 6.03
N PRO A 24 -20.19 -6.89 7.18
CA PRO A 24 -18.73 -7.02 7.27
C PRO A 24 -18.20 -8.38 6.76
N HIS A 25 -18.95 -9.47 6.96
CA HIS A 25 -18.57 -10.78 6.47
C HIS A 25 -18.54 -10.84 4.94
N SER A 26 -19.59 -10.35 4.27
CA SER A 26 -19.65 -10.28 2.81
C SER A 26 -18.55 -9.40 2.22
N LEU A 27 -18.24 -8.27 2.86
CA LEU A 27 -17.13 -7.40 2.45
C LEU A 27 -15.78 -8.12 2.54
N ALA A 28 -15.53 -8.86 3.62
CA ALA A 28 -14.32 -9.66 3.78
C ALA A 28 -14.24 -10.81 2.75
N GLU A 29 -15.33 -11.51 2.49
CA GLU A 29 -15.36 -12.58 1.47
C GLU A 29 -15.08 -12.05 0.06
N VAL A 30 -15.66 -10.90 -0.29
CA VAL A 30 -15.40 -10.24 -1.57
C VAL A 30 -13.94 -9.84 -1.68
N LEU A 31 -13.37 -9.22 -0.63
CA LEU A 31 -11.95 -8.85 -0.59
C LEU A 31 -11.05 -10.07 -0.86
N ILE A 32 -11.25 -11.17 -0.15
CA ILE A 32 -10.47 -12.41 -0.33
C ILE A 32 -10.65 -12.97 -1.75
N THR A 33 -11.88 -12.92 -2.27
CA THR A 33 -12.19 -13.40 -3.61
C THR A 33 -11.45 -12.58 -4.67
N MET A 34 -11.41 -11.26 -4.52
CA MET A 34 -10.63 -10.37 -5.39
C MET A 34 -9.16 -10.76 -5.41
N LEU A 35 -8.53 -10.93 -4.24
CA LEU A 35 -7.13 -11.36 -4.13
C LEU A 35 -6.85 -12.68 -4.84
N ARG A 36 -7.74 -13.68 -4.70
CA ARG A 36 -7.56 -15.02 -5.28
C ARG A 36 -7.81 -15.08 -6.78
N LYS A 37 -8.61 -14.17 -7.33
CA LYS A 37 -9.14 -14.25 -8.71
C LYS A 37 -8.59 -13.17 -9.64
N VAL A 38 -8.03 -12.08 -9.13
CA VAL A 38 -7.56 -10.95 -9.95
C VAL A 38 -6.56 -11.39 -11.02
N ASN A 39 -5.68 -12.35 -10.75
CA ASN A 39 -4.71 -12.82 -11.77
C ASN A 39 -5.18 -14.05 -12.56
N LYS A 40 -6.47 -14.39 -12.50
CA LYS A 40 -7.10 -15.51 -13.23
C LYS A 40 -8.11 -15.03 -14.27
N LEU A 41 -7.90 -13.84 -14.82
CA LEU A 41 -8.76 -13.26 -15.84
C LEU A 41 -8.47 -13.87 -17.21
N TYR A 42 -9.49 -13.99 -18.04
CA TYR A 42 -9.32 -14.39 -19.42
C TYR A 42 -8.49 -13.35 -20.17
N ASN A 43 -7.54 -13.83 -20.98
CA ASN A 43 -6.71 -12.97 -21.81
C ASN A 43 -7.49 -12.52 -23.05
N VAL A 44 -8.37 -11.54 -22.85
CA VAL A 44 -9.15 -10.87 -23.90
C VAL A 44 -8.76 -9.39 -23.89
N ASP A 45 -8.47 -8.83 -25.06
CA ASP A 45 -7.99 -7.45 -25.17
C ASP A 45 -8.89 -6.46 -24.43
N GLY A 46 -8.27 -5.60 -23.60
CA GLY A 46 -8.95 -4.60 -22.79
C GLY A 46 -9.69 -5.13 -21.55
N TYR A 47 -10.05 -6.42 -21.49
CA TYR A 47 -10.81 -6.99 -20.38
C TYR A 47 -10.03 -6.99 -19.05
N PRO A 48 -8.80 -7.53 -18.96
CA PRO A 48 -8.02 -7.48 -17.73
C PRO A 48 -7.83 -6.06 -17.21
N ALA A 49 -7.46 -5.12 -18.09
CA ALA A 49 -7.25 -3.72 -17.73
C ALA A 49 -8.52 -3.07 -17.14
N ALA A 50 -9.69 -3.32 -17.75
CA ALA A 50 -10.97 -2.82 -17.24
C ALA A 50 -11.29 -3.40 -15.85
N VAL A 51 -11.12 -4.71 -15.68
CA VAL A 51 -11.37 -5.39 -14.39
C VAL A 51 -10.38 -4.90 -13.32
N TYR A 52 -9.09 -4.79 -13.60
CA TYR A 52 -8.10 -4.27 -12.64
C TYR A 52 -8.45 -2.87 -12.14
N LYS A 53 -8.90 -2.01 -13.04
CA LYS A 53 -9.35 -0.66 -12.69
C LYS A 53 -10.55 -0.68 -11.75
N ILE A 54 -11.56 -1.50 -12.04
CA ILE A 54 -12.77 -1.64 -11.21
C ILE A 54 -12.41 -2.25 -9.85
N LEU A 55 -11.65 -3.34 -9.82
CA LEU A 55 -11.23 -3.97 -8.57
C LEU A 55 -10.39 -3.03 -7.70
N SER A 56 -9.50 -2.24 -8.31
CA SER A 56 -8.68 -1.25 -7.57
C SER A 56 -9.52 -0.11 -6.98
N LYS A 57 -10.57 0.33 -7.68
CA LYS A 57 -11.54 1.31 -7.18
C LYS A 57 -12.25 0.77 -5.93
N HIS A 58 -12.87 -0.41 -6.04
CA HIS A 58 -13.66 -1.02 -4.97
C HIS A 58 -12.81 -1.50 -3.79
N LEU A 59 -11.57 -1.95 -4.03
CA LEU A 59 -10.66 -2.36 -2.95
C LEU A 59 -10.51 -1.25 -1.90
N ARG A 60 -10.35 0.00 -2.33
CA ARG A 60 -10.22 1.14 -1.40
C ARG A 60 -11.48 1.35 -0.56
N GLN A 61 -12.64 1.29 -1.20
CA GLN A 61 -13.93 1.50 -0.53
C GLN A 61 -14.22 0.37 0.46
N ILE A 62 -14.01 -0.88 0.06
CA ILE A 62 -14.19 -2.06 0.92
C ILE A 62 -13.27 -1.98 2.15
N VAL A 63 -12.01 -1.60 1.99
CA VAL A 63 -11.06 -1.48 3.11
C VAL A 63 -11.48 -0.36 4.08
N GLN A 64 -12.06 0.73 3.60
CA GLN A 64 -12.58 1.79 4.46
C GLN A 64 -13.83 1.35 5.25
N LEU A 65 -14.69 0.54 4.63
CA LEU A 65 -15.92 0.01 5.25
C LEU A 65 -15.63 -1.15 6.21
N CYS A 66 -14.63 -1.98 5.90
CA CYS A 66 -14.28 -3.18 6.67
C CYS A 66 -12.75 -3.29 6.82
N PRO A 67 -12.11 -2.43 7.63
CA PRO A 67 -10.67 -2.48 7.85
C PRO A 67 -10.24 -3.81 8.49
N ASP A 68 -11.05 -4.34 9.41
CA ASP A 68 -10.79 -5.64 10.05
C ASP A 68 -10.75 -6.81 9.05
N GLY A 69 -11.51 -6.73 7.96
CA GLY A 69 -11.55 -7.79 6.96
C GLY A 69 -10.18 -8.11 6.36
N LEU A 70 -9.31 -7.11 6.25
CA LEU A 70 -7.95 -7.29 5.71
C LEU A 70 -6.98 -7.82 6.79
N LEU A 71 -7.18 -7.47 8.06
CA LEU A 71 -6.40 -7.99 9.19
C LEU A 71 -6.75 -9.45 9.52
N THR A 72 -8.03 -9.81 9.52
CA THR A 72 -8.47 -11.19 9.75
C THR A 72 -8.01 -12.14 8.64
N ASN A 73 -7.67 -11.59 7.47
CA ASN A 73 -7.22 -12.35 6.30
C ASN A 73 -5.79 -11.99 5.89
N GLU A 74 -4.93 -11.65 6.85
CA GLU A 74 -3.55 -11.23 6.60
C GLU A 74 -2.79 -12.26 5.76
N ASN A 75 -3.02 -13.56 5.98
CA ASN A 75 -2.38 -14.64 5.23
C ASN A 75 -2.69 -14.57 3.73
N ALA A 76 -3.93 -14.23 3.35
CA ALA A 76 -4.31 -14.08 1.94
C ALA A 76 -3.65 -12.84 1.32
N VAL A 77 -3.55 -11.75 2.09
CA VAL A 77 -2.88 -10.51 1.68
C VAL A 77 -1.39 -10.76 1.49
N SER A 78 -0.73 -11.34 2.49
CA SER A 78 0.70 -11.64 2.45
C SER A 78 1.02 -12.57 1.29
N THR A 79 0.24 -13.64 1.11
CA THR A 79 0.43 -14.57 -0.03
C THR A 79 0.34 -13.84 -1.36
N TYR A 80 -0.61 -12.92 -1.51
CA TYR A 80 -0.74 -12.14 -2.75
C TYR A 80 0.44 -11.18 -2.96
N LEU A 81 0.88 -10.48 -1.91
CA LEU A 81 1.97 -9.50 -2.00
C LEU A 81 3.33 -10.16 -2.24
N SER A 82 3.56 -11.37 -1.73
CA SER A 82 4.81 -12.12 -1.93
C SER A 82 5.01 -12.64 -3.35
N ILE A 83 3.97 -12.66 -4.20
CA ILE A 83 4.09 -13.12 -5.59
C ILE A 83 4.28 -11.89 -6.49
N LEU A 84 5.52 -11.58 -6.86
CA LEU A 84 5.81 -10.38 -7.65
C LEU A 84 5.23 -10.38 -9.07
N ASP A 85 4.91 -11.53 -9.64
CA ASP A 85 4.22 -11.60 -10.94
C ASP A 85 2.84 -10.92 -10.87
N ASN A 86 2.25 -10.84 -9.67
CA ASN A 86 1.02 -10.10 -9.44
C ASN A 86 1.22 -8.59 -9.64
N CYS A 87 2.39 -8.06 -9.28
CA CYS A 87 2.74 -6.66 -9.54
C CYS A 87 2.92 -6.40 -11.05
N ASP A 88 3.55 -7.33 -11.77
CA ASP A 88 3.75 -7.20 -13.22
C ASP A 88 2.41 -7.31 -13.99
N THR A 89 1.49 -8.15 -13.50
CA THR A 89 0.20 -8.43 -14.17
C THR A 89 -0.88 -7.39 -13.83
N ALA A 90 -0.96 -6.98 -12.56
CA ALA A 90 -2.04 -6.16 -12.01
C ALA A 90 -1.49 -5.02 -11.14
N LEU A 91 -0.54 -4.25 -11.68
CA LEU A 91 0.20 -3.20 -10.97
C LEU A 91 -0.69 -2.23 -10.17
N ASP A 92 -1.78 -1.74 -10.76
CA ASP A 92 -2.70 -0.84 -10.07
C ASP A 92 -3.32 -1.52 -8.85
N PHE A 93 -3.81 -2.74 -8.99
CA PHE A 93 -4.42 -3.47 -7.90
C PHE A 93 -3.41 -3.80 -6.80
N TYR A 94 -2.21 -4.26 -7.17
CA TYR A 94 -1.10 -4.50 -6.25
C TYR A 94 -0.74 -3.24 -5.45
N THR A 95 -0.63 -2.09 -6.15
CA THR A 95 -0.33 -0.79 -5.54
C THR A 95 -1.40 -0.37 -4.54
N HIS A 96 -2.68 -0.54 -4.88
CA HIS A 96 -3.79 -0.22 -3.98
C HIS A 96 -3.87 -1.16 -2.77
N LEU A 97 -3.45 -2.42 -2.92
CA LEU A 97 -3.37 -3.36 -1.80
C LEU A 97 -2.25 -2.99 -0.83
N VAL A 98 -1.07 -2.62 -1.32
CA VAL A 98 0.01 -2.11 -0.48
C VAL A 98 -0.43 -0.84 0.27
N TRP A 99 -1.13 0.07 -0.41
CA TRP A 99 -1.71 1.25 0.24
C TRP A 99 -2.70 0.86 1.34
N ALA A 100 -3.61 -0.09 1.05
CA ALA A 100 -4.60 -0.57 2.01
C ALA A 100 -3.95 -1.15 3.28
N VAL A 101 -2.84 -1.88 3.15
CA VAL A 101 -2.06 -2.35 4.32
C VAL A 101 -1.55 -1.18 5.16
N GLY A 102 -1.10 -0.09 4.55
CA GLY A 102 -0.68 1.11 5.28
C GLY A 102 -1.85 1.83 5.97
N GLU A 103 -3.02 1.86 5.34
CA GLU A 103 -4.23 2.44 5.94
C GLU A 103 -4.70 1.67 7.16
N LEU A 104 -4.51 0.35 7.21
CA LEU A 104 -4.79 -0.43 8.42
C LEU A 104 -3.97 0.04 9.61
N ALA A 105 -2.67 0.26 9.40
CA ALA A 105 -1.80 0.80 10.44
C ALA A 105 -2.21 2.23 10.86
N SER A 106 -2.90 2.96 9.98
CA SER A 106 -3.40 4.30 10.29
C SER A 106 -4.70 4.25 11.08
N SER A 107 -5.59 3.29 10.80
CA SER A 107 -6.90 3.17 11.43
C SER A 107 -6.82 2.90 12.93
N THR A 108 -7.41 3.79 13.74
CA THR A 108 -7.68 3.56 15.18
C THR A 108 -9.00 2.81 15.42
N LYS A 109 -9.71 2.44 14.35
CA LYS A 109 -11.11 2.01 14.41
C LYS A 109 -11.30 0.54 14.81
N SER A 110 -10.24 -0.25 14.97
CA SER A 110 -10.39 -1.65 15.35
C SER A 110 -9.46 -2.13 16.45
N ALA A 111 -9.97 -3.04 17.29
CA ALA A 111 -9.21 -3.67 18.36
C ALA A 111 -8.10 -4.59 17.81
N HIS A 112 -8.27 -5.13 16.59
CA HIS A 112 -7.28 -5.98 15.92
C HIS A 112 -6.07 -5.21 15.40
N CYS A 113 -6.16 -3.88 15.23
CA CYS A 113 -5.01 -3.05 14.90
C CYS A 113 -3.90 -3.09 15.96
N ASN A 114 -4.21 -3.54 17.18
CA ASN A 114 -3.22 -3.73 18.26
C ASN A 114 -2.51 -5.09 18.21
N ASN A 115 -2.80 -5.93 17.20
CA ASN A 115 -2.09 -7.20 17.04
C ASN A 115 -0.71 -6.97 16.42
N TYR A 116 0.28 -6.84 17.29
CA TYR A 116 1.68 -6.62 16.94
C TYR A 116 2.24 -7.68 15.97
N ASP A 117 1.85 -8.95 16.15
CA ASP A 117 2.37 -10.05 15.33
C ASP A 117 1.88 -9.95 13.88
N VAL A 118 0.61 -9.56 13.68
CA VAL A 118 0.04 -9.37 12.33
C VAL A 118 0.72 -8.19 11.63
N MET A 119 0.93 -7.08 12.32
CA MET A 119 1.61 -5.90 11.77
C MET A 119 3.05 -6.21 11.38
N THR A 120 3.76 -6.98 12.22
CA THR A 120 5.13 -7.42 11.93
C THR A 120 5.17 -8.31 10.69
N ARG A 121 4.28 -9.31 10.56
CA ARG A 121 4.23 -10.17 9.36
C ARG A 121 3.91 -9.39 8.08
N LEU A 122 2.99 -8.44 8.15
CA LEU A 122 2.67 -7.56 7.03
C LEU A 122 3.87 -6.67 6.65
N TYR A 123 4.57 -6.10 7.65
CA TYR A 123 5.80 -5.36 7.45
C TYR A 123 6.85 -6.20 6.73
N GLU A 124 7.10 -7.42 7.20
CA GLU A 124 8.10 -8.33 6.61
C GLU A 124 7.76 -8.70 5.17
N THR A 125 6.47 -8.91 4.89
CA THR A 125 6.01 -9.21 3.54
C THR A 125 6.24 -8.03 2.60
N VAL A 126 5.85 -6.81 3.01
CA VAL A 126 6.03 -5.59 2.21
C VAL A 126 7.51 -5.26 2.04
N GLU A 127 8.33 -5.41 3.08
CA GLU A 127 9.78 -5.18 3.02
C GLU A 127 10.45 -6.15 2.03
N SER A 128 10.12 -7.44 2.11
CA SER A 128 10.67 -8.45 1.21
C SER A 128 10.32 -8.15 -0.24
N ALA A 129 9.03 -7.86 -0.51
CA ALA A 129 8.57 -7.47 -1.83
C ALA A 129 9.27 -6.20 -2.34
N LEU A 130 9.49 -5.21 -1.47
CA LEU A 130 10.19 -3.97 -1.84
C LEU A 130 11.63 -4.24 -2.26
N TYR A 131 12.38 -5.06 -1.49
CA TYR A 131 13.76 -5.39 -1.84
C TYR A 131 13.86 -6.14 -3.18
N GLU A 132 12.94 -7.07 -3.44
CA GLU A 132 12.90 -7.77 -4.72
C GLU A 132 12.55 -6.81 -5.89
N ILE A 133 11.60 -5.89 -5.68
CA ILE A 133 11.25 -4.84 -6.65
C ILE A 133 12.44 -3.92 -6.92
N LEU A 134 13.18 -3.51 -5.88
CA LEU A 134 14.40 -2.73 -6.02
C LEU A 134 15.46 -3.48 -6.85
N GLY A 135 15.59 -4.80 -6.66
CA GLY A 135 16.48 -5.64 -7.46
C GLY A 135 16.10 -5.68 -8.94
N LYS A 136 14.83 -5.49 -9.29
CA LYS A 136 14.32 -5.47 -10.67
C LYS A 136 14.43 -4.09 -11.35
N LEU A 137 14.71 -3.01 -10.62
CA LEU A 137 14.77 -1.63 -11.15
C LEU A 137 15.73 -1.44 -12.33
N SER A 138 16.76 -2.27 -12.44
CA SER A 138 17.74 -2.21 -13.53
C SER A 138 17.26 -2.86 -14.83
N SER A 139 16.23 -3.70 -14.78
CA SER A 139 15.80 -4.56 -15.90
C SER A 139 14.36 -4.33 -16.37
N LYS A 140 13.50 -3.76 -15.52
CA LYS A 140 12.10 -3.45 -15.86
C LYS A 140 11.73 -2.03 -15.46
N CYS A 141 10.76 -1.45 -16.16
CA CYS A 141 10.12 -0.17 -15.80
C CYS A 141 9.26 -0.36 -14.53
N VAL A 142 9.93 -0.43 -13.38
CA VAL A 142 9.27 -0.48 -12.07
C VAL A 142 8.64 0.88 -11.79
N SER A 143 7.41 0.88 -11.28
CA SER A 143 6.70 2.09 -10.91
C SER A 143 7.31 2.74 -9.67
N LEU A 144 7.93 3.91 -9.81
CA LEU A 144 8.43 4.71 -8.68
C LEU A 144 7.32 5.07 -7.69
N LYS A 145 6.09 5.21 -8.20
CA LYS A 145 4.89 5.39 -7.38
C LYS A 145 4.67 4.20 -6.43
N LEU A 146 4.87 2.97 -6.90
CA LEU A 146 4.75 1.79 -6.05
C LEU A 146 5.81 1.80 -4.94
N ILE A 147 7.07 2.12 -5.27
CA ILE A 147 8.15 2.23 -4.28
C ILE A 147 7.82 3.26 -3.20
N ASN A 148 7.34 4.44 -3.59
CA ASN A 148 6.92 5.48 -2.64
C ASN A 148 5.76 5.02 -1.74
N ILE A 149 4.78 4.29 -2.30
CA ILE A 149 3.66 3.74 -1.53
C ILE A 149 4.15 2.65 -0.57
N MET A 150 5.04 1.75 -1.00
CA MET A 150 5.64 0.73 -0.14
C MET A 150 6.45 1.36 1.01
N ALA A 151 7.27 2.37 0.72
CA ALA A 151 8.03 3.10 1.73
C ALA A 151 7.10 3.79 2.76
N ALA A 152 6.03 4.44 2.28
CA ALA A 152 5.03 5.04 3.17
C ALA A 152 4.27 3.98 3.99
N THR A 153 3.93 2.83 3.42
CA THR A 153 3.28 1.72 4.14
C THR A 153 4.19 1.16 5.23
N LEU A 154 5.49 0.96 4.95
CA LEU A 154 6.46 0.53 5.96
C LEU A 154 6.62 1.56 7.08
N ALA A 155 6.64 2.86 6.76
CA ALA A 155 6.66 3.92 7.77
C ALA A 155 5.42 3.88 8.67
N LYS A 156 4.23 3.74 8.06
CA LYS A 156 2.96 3.65 8.79
C LYS A 156 2.94 2.46 9.75
N LEU A 157 3.40 1.29 9.29
CA LEU A 157 3.53 0.10 10.14
C LEU A 157 4.53 0.31 11.28
N ALA A 158 5.72 0.84 10.97
CA ALA A 158 6.75 1.12 11.98
C ALA A 158 6.33 2.19 13.00
N SER A 159 5.46 3.14 12.62
CA SER A 159 4.92 4.13 13.55
C SER A 159 3.98 3.53 14.62
N ARG A 160 3.45 2.33 14.38
CA ARG A 160 2.64 1.56 15.34
C ARG A 160 3.47 0.53 16.11
N CYS A 161 4.57 0.07 15.53
CA CYS A 161 5.46 -0.94 16.08
C CYS A 161 6.88 -0.34 16.18
N GLU A 162 7.18 0.36 17.27
CA GLU A 162 8.43 1.13 17.42
C GLU A 162 9.69 0.26 17.28
N ASP A 163 9.61 -1.03 17.61
CA ASP A 163 10.68 -2.01 17.42
C ASP A 163 11.11 -2.18 15.96
N LEU A 164 10.23 -1.81 15.00
CA LEU A 164 10.53 -1.85 13.57
C LEU A 164 11.23 -0.58 13.07
N ILE A 165 11.31 0.49 13.87
CA ILE A 165 11.90 1.78 13.46
C ILE A 165 13.36 1.63 12.97
N PRO A 166 14.27 0.92 13.67
CA PRO A 166 15.63 0.73 13.17
C PRO A 166 15.66 -0.01 11.83
N ARG A 167 14.75 -0.99 11.63
CA ARG A 167 14.65 -1.80 10.41
C ARG A 167 14.15 -0.99 9.23
N VAL A 168 13.13 -0.14 9.41
CA VAL A 168 12.63 0.73 8.33
C VAL A 168 13.64 1.80 7.94
N MET A 169 14.42 2.32 8.88
CA MET A 169 15.52 3.26 8.57
C MET A 169 16.60 2.61 7.70
N LEU A 170 16.95 1.35 7.97
CA LEU A 170 17.85 0.57 7.10
C LEU A 170 17.22 0.31 5.72
N CYS A 171 15.92 0.00 5.69
CA CYS A 171 15.18 -0.18 4.45
C CYS A 171 15.23 1.09 3.58
N PHE A 172 15.02 2.26 4.18
CA PHE A 172 15.08 3.57 3.54
C PHE A 172 16.48 3.89 2.99
N HIS A 173 17.52 3.55 3.73
CA HIS A 173 18.88 3.68 3.22
C HIS A 173 19.14 2.77 2.00
N LYS A 174 18.62 1.54 2.01
CA LYS A 174 18.70 0.61 0.88
C LYS A 174 17.90 1.10 -0.34
N VAL A 175 16.69 1.64 -0.14
CA VAL A 175 15.92 2.27 -1.20
C VAL A 175 16.72 3.42 -1.82
N SER A 176 17.30 4.28 -0.99
CA SER A 176 18.05 5.45 -1.43
C SER A 176 19.28 5.07 -2.26
N THR A 177 20.05 4.10 -1.76
CA THR A 177 21.22 3.56 -2.49
C THR A 177 20.79 2.85 -3.77
N GLY A 178 19.73 2.04 -3.72
CA GLY A 178 19.20 1.31 -4.86
C GLY A 178 18.75 2.24 -5.99
N ILE A 179 17.97 3.27 -5.67
CA ILE A 179 17.50 4.28 -6.62
C ILE A 179 18.65 5.11 -7.19
N SER A 180 19.61 5.51 -6.36
CA SER A 180 20.76 6.30 -6.80
C SER A 180 21.58 5.57 -7.86
N ASN A 181 21.73 4.24 -7.71
CA ASN A 181 22.48 3.36 -8.60
C ASN A 181 21.73 3.00 -9.90
N THR A 182 20.48 3.43 -10.08
CA THR A 182 19.73 3.18 -11.32
C THR A 182 20.16 4.12 -12.46
N GLY A 183 19.83 3.78 -13.70
CA GLY A 183 19.99 4.65 -14.86
C GLY A 183 18.87 5.70 -15.04
N LEU A 184 17.99 5.88 -14.05
CA LEU A 184 16.83 6.77 -14.15
C LEU A 184 17.22 8.26 -14.20
N PRO A 185 16.36 9.14 -14.75
CA PRO A 185 16.55 10.59 -14.71
C PRO A 185 16.72 11.11 -13.27
N THR A 186 17.55 12.14 -13.09
CA THR A 186 17.82 12.72 -11.75
C THR A 186 16.55 13.22 -11.05
N VAL A 187 15.61 13.79 -11.81
CA VAL A 187 14.33 14.28 -11.26
C VAL A 187 13.51 13.15 -10.67
N ASP A 188 13.41 12.04 -11.39
CA ASP A 188 12.66 10.86 -10.96
C ASP A 188 13.28 10.21 -9.71
N LYS A 189 14.61 10.16 -9.66
CA LYS A 189 15.35 9.71 -8.47
C LYS A 189 15.04 10.61 -7.27
N GLN A 190 15.11 11.93 -7.44
CA GLN A 190 14.89 12.90 -6.36
C GLN A 190 13.50 12.79 -5.74
N ILE A 191 12.46 12.48 -6.53
CA ILE A 191 11.10 12.29 -6.00
C ILE A 191 11.06 11.17 -4.95
N VAL A 192 11.74 10.05 -5.22
CA VAL A 192 11.77 8.93 -4.26
C VAL A 192 12.70 9.24 -3.10
N LEU A 193 13.89 9.80 -3.37
CA LEU A 193 14.87 10.13 -2.33
C LEU A 193 14.32 11.14 -1.31
N SER A 194 13.77 12.26 -1.79
CA SER A 194 13.12 13.27 -0.94
C SER A 194 12.02 12.64 -0.08
N ARG A 195 11.21 11.78 -0.69
CA ARG A 195 10.09 11.17 0.02
C ARG A 195 10.56 10.24 1.14
N VAL A 196 11.60 9.46 0.88
CA VAL A 196 12.19 8.54 1.86
C VAL A 196 12.85 9.33 3.00
N ASP A 197 13.55 10.42 2.69
CA ASP A 197 14.17 11.29 3.71
C ASP A 197 13.13 11.98 4.60
N GLU A 198 12.03 12.47 4.02
CA GLU A 198 10.89 13.02 4.78
C GLU A 198 10.30 11.98 5.76
N LEU A 199 10.04 10.76 5.28
CA LEU A 199 9.51 9.67 6.10
C LEU A 199 10.49 9.28 7.21
N ALA A 200 11.79 9.23 6.89
CA ALA A 200 12.85 8.96 7.86
C ALA A 200 12.91 10.04 8.94
N CYS A 201 12.76 11.31 8.56
CA CYS A 201 12.71 12.44 9.49
C CYS A 201 11.52 12.32 10.45
N ILE A 202 10.32 12.01 9.92
CA ILE A 202 9.11 11.83 10.72
C ILE A 202 9.30 10.70 11.74
N LEU A 203 9.84 9.55 11.32
CA LEU A 203 10.02 8.37 12.18
C LEU A 203 11.07 8.55 13.29
N ARG A 204 11.99 9.52 13.17
CA ARG A 204 12.93 9.84 14.26
C ARG A 204 12.22 10.39 15.50
N ASN A 205 10.98 10.84 15.36
CA ASN A 205 10.14 11.25 16.47
C ASN A 205 8.87 10.37 16.52
N PRO A 206 8.89 9.24 17.26
CA PRO A 206 7.80 8.26 17.26
C PRO A 206 6.45 8.86 17.63
N THR A 207 6.41 9.81 18.58
CA THR A 207 5.17 10.48 19.01
C THR A 207 4.54 11.28 17.87
N ILE A 208 5.36 12.01 17.10
CA ILE A 208 4.91 12.77 15.95
C ILE A 208 4.58 11.84 14.79
N ALA A 209 5.38 10.79 14.57
CA ALA A 209 5.13 9.79 13.55
C ALA A 209 3.77 9.11 13.74
N ALA A 210 3.44 8.68 14.96
CA ALA A 210 2.14 8.12 15.26
C ALA A 210 1.03 9.13 14.95
N SER A 211 1.16 10.40 15.32
CA SER A 211 0.13 11.41 15.00
C SER A 211 -0.03 11.67 13.50
N VAL A 212 1.08 11.93 12.79
CA VAL A 212 1.11 12.31 11.36
C VAL A 212 0.74 11.14 10.46
N LEU A 213 1.28 9.95 10.73
CA LEU A 213 1.13 8.79 9.85
C LEU A 213 -0.17 8.03 10.11
N THR A 214 -0.79 8.22 11.28
CA THR A 214 -2.04 7.54 11.64
C THR A 214 -3.28 8.42 11.52
N SER A 215 -3.14 9.75 11.39
CA SER A 215 -4.26 10.59 11.00
C SER A 215 -4.71 10.19 9.59
N SER A 216 -5.83 9.48 9.50
CA SER A 216 -6.46 9.14 8.22
C SER A 216 -7.09 10.40 7.63
N ARG A 217 -6.26 11.31 7.10
CA ARG A 217 -6.65 12.43 6.24
C ARG A 217 -7.94 13.16 6.66
N GLU A 218 -7.99 13.63 7.90
CA GLU A 218 -8.57 14.95 8.15
C GLU A 218 -7.38 15.90 8.11
N GLU A 219 -7.37 16.82 7.15
CA GLU A 219 -6.34 17.85 7.03
C GLU A 219 -6.41 18.75 8.27
N ASP A 220 -5.71 18.36 9.34
CA ASP A 220 -5.43 19.27 10.43
C ASP A 220 -4.30 20.21 9.96
N PRO A 221 -4.59 21.50 9.69
CA PRO A 221 -3.59 22.46 9.23
C PRO A 221 -2.43 22.61 10.23
N ALA A 222 -2.64 22.31 11.51
CA ALA A 222 -1.59 22.32 12.53
C ALA A 222 -0.59 21.18 12.32
N LEU A 223 -1.05 19.99 11.95
CA LEU A 223 -0.21 18.82 11.75
C LEU A 223 0.66 18.96 10.48
N SER A 224 0.10 19.56 9.43
CA SER A 224 0.84 19.93 8.21
C SER A 224 1.94 20.96 8.50
N ALA A 225 1.65 21.96 9.36
CA ALA A 225 2.63 22.96 9.78
C ALA A 225 3.79 22.34 10.59
N VAL A 226 3.50 21.40 11.50
CA VAL A 226 4.53 20.68 12.28
C VAL A 226 5.45 19.87 11.38
N VAL A 227 4.91 19.12 10.41
CA VAL A 227 5.72 18.36 9.44
C VAL A 227 6.63 19.29 8.63
N ARG A 228 6.13 20.45 8.22
CA ARG A 228 6.92 21.44 7.46
C ARG A 228 8.06 22.04 8.30
N VAL A 229 7.84 22.28 9.58
CA VAL A 229 8.88 22.81 10.48
C VAL A 229 9.96 21.76 10.75
N LEU A 230 9.59 20.49 10.97
CA LEU A 230 10.55 19.41 11.23
C LEU A 230 11.43 19.10 10.01
N THR A 231 10.84 19.11 8.82
CA THR A 231 11.59 18.90 7.57
C THR A 231 12.57 20.06 7.30
N GLN A 232 12.21 21.30 7.64
CA GLN A 232 13.13 22.45 7.57
C GLN A 232 14.29 22.34 8.56
N LEU A 233 14.03 21.85 9.78
CA LEU A 233 15.06 21.67 10.81
C LEU A 233 16.04 20.52 10.49
N ALA A 234 15.63 19.51 9.72
CA ALA A 234 16.51 18.41 9.31
C ALA A 234 17.50 18.78 8.20
N HIS A 235 17.27 19.90 7.51
CA HIS A 235 18.13 20.44 6.45
C HIS A 235 18.93 21.68 6.87
N SER A 236 18.91 22.04 8.16
CA SER A 236 19.67 23.13 8.77
C SER A 236 20.86 22.59 9.55
#